data_AF-D7KN44-F1
#
_entry.id   AF-D7KN44-F1
#
_cell.length_a   1.000
_cell.length_b   1.000
_cell.length_c   1.000
_cell.angle_alpha   90.00
_cell.angle_beta   90.00
_cell.angle_gamma   90.00
#
_symmetry.space_group_name_H-M   'P 1'
#
loop_
_entity.id
_entity.type
_entity.pdbx_description
1 polymer ?
#
loop_
_entity_poly.entity_id
_entity_poly.type
_entity_poly.pdbx_seq_one_letter_code
_entity_poly.pdbx_strand_id
1 'polypeptide(L)'
;MMKFTHMVINESLCLGSLSPAMFRKVVSDVEIKGYTIPAGWIVLVVPSLLHYDPQIYEQPCEFNPWRWEGKELLCGSKTFMAFGGGARLCAGAEFARLGMAIFLHHLVTTYDLSLIDKSYIIRAPLLRFSKPIRITISENPLSSSHQYANLF
;
A
#
# COMPACT_ATOMS: atom_id res chain seq x y z
N MET A 1 -19.11 5.72 0.85
CA MET A 1 -17.83 5.09 0.47
C MET A 1 -17.02 4.81 1.74
N MET A 2 -16.41 3.63 1.87
CA MET A 2 -15.74 3.15 3.10
C MET A 2 -14.45 3.93 3.39
N LYS A 3 -14.57 5.17 3.88
CA LYS A 3 -13.43 6.10 4.06
C LYS A 3 -12.28 5.47 4.85
N PHE A 4 -12.58 4.83 5.98
CA PHE A 4 -11.56 4.21 6.82
C PHE A 4 -10.85 3.03 6.13
N THR A 5 -11.57 2.19 5.39
CA THR A 5 -10.98 1.09 4.62
C THR A 5 -9.97 1.60 3.59
N HIS A 6 -10.25 2.72 2.91
CA HIS A 6 -9.29 3.33 1.99
C HIS A 6 -8.03 3.83 2.71
N MET A 7 -8.17 4.40 3.90
CA MET A 7 -7.03 4.84 4.71
C MET A 7 -6.15 3.66 5.13
N VAL A 8 -6.76 2.55 5.58
CA VAL A 8 -6.07 1.29 5.89
C VAL A 8 -5.33 0.73 4.67
N ILE A 9 -5.96 0.75 3.49
CA ILE A 9 -5.33 0.31 2.24
C ILE A 9 -4.13 1.18 1.89
N ASN A 10 -4.26 2.51 1.96
CA ASN A 10 -3.17 3.43 1.64
C ASN A 10 -1.99 3.24 2.60
N GLU A 11 -2.25 3.05 3.89
CA GLU A 11 -1.21 2.79 4.88
C GLU A 11 -0.51 1.45 4.64
N SER A 12 -1.29 0.41 4.32
CA SER A 12 -0.76 -0.90 3.97
C SER A 12 0.15 -0.84 2.74
N LEU A 13 -0.22 -0.05 1.73
CA LEU A 13 0.58 0.15 0.52
C LEU A 13 1.83 1.00 0.76
N CYS A 14 1.76 1.98 1.67
CA CYS A 14 2.87 2.84 2.06
C CYS A 14 3.97 2.03 2.75
N LEU A 15 3.61 1.27 3.78
CA LEU A 15 4.55 0.41 4.51
C LEU A 15 4.93 -0.85 3.74
N GLY A 16 4.00 -1.36 2.94
CA GLY A 16 4.12 -2.64 2.24
C GLY A 16 4.77 -2.55 0.85
N SER A 17 5.08 -1.36 0.34
CA SER A 17 5.53 -1.07 -1.05
C SER A 17 6.10 -2.30 -1.81
N LEU A 18 5.21 -3.01 -2.52
CA LEU A 18 5.51 -4.33 -3.11
C LEU A 18 6.53 -4.23 -4.23
N SER A 19 6.46 -3.15 -5.01
CA SER A 19 7.43 -2.78 -6.03
C SER A 19 8.23 -1.57 -5.53
N PRO A 20 9.33 -1.78 -4.79
CA PRO A 20 10.05 -0.67 -4.15
C PRO A 20 10.71 0.29 -5.14
N ALA A 21 11.02 -0.21 -6.34
CA ALA A 21 11.74 0.56 -7.35
C ALA A 21 11.28 0.20 -8.76
N MET A 22 11.58 1.10 -9.70
CA MET A 22 11.30 0.94 -11.12
C MET A 22 12.50 1.39 -11.94
N PHE A 23 12.89 0.59 -12.92
CA PHE A 23 13.89 0.98 -13.90
C PHE A 23 13.31 1.96 -14.93
N ARG A 24 14.11 2.95 -15.32
CA ARG A 24 13.84 3.88 -16.41
C ARG A 24 15.10 4.02 -17.26
N LYS A 25 14.93 4.12 -18.57
CA LYS A 25 16.02 4.49 -19.49
C LYS A 25 15.90 5.97 -19.79
N VAL A 26 17.01 6.68 -19.67
CA VAL A 26 17.10 8.10 -20.01
C VAL A 26 17.11 8.22 -21.54
N VAL A 27 16.16 8.96 -22.10
CA VAL A 27 15.97 9.09 -23.56
C VAL A 27 16.72 10.28 -24.16
N SER A 28 17.06 11.27 -23.34
CA SER A 28 17.86 12.45 -23.66
C SER A 28 18.54 12.92 -22.39
N ASP A 29 19.69 13.59 -22.50
CA ASP A 29 20.38 14.18 -21.36
C ASP A 29 19.41 15.01 -20.51
N VAL A 30 19.45 14.81 -19.19
CA VAL A 30 18.55 15.48 -18.25
C VAL A 30 19.33 16.05 -17.08
N GLU A 31 19.04 17.30 -16.73
CA GLU A 31 19.59 17.92 -15.52
C GLU A 31 18.63 17.79 -14.35
N ILE A 32 19.12 17.24 -13.24
CA ILE A 32 18.35 17.10 -11.99
C ILE A 32 19.21 17.60 -10.84
N LYS A 33 18.76 18.66 -10.15
CA LYS A 33 19.45 19.25 -9.00
C LYS A 33 20.95 19.54 -9.24
N GLY A 34 21.29 20.01 -10.44
CA GLY A 34 22.68 20.33 -10.83
C GLY A 34 23.51 19.13 -11.32
N TYR A 35 22.91 17.94 -11.43
CA TYR A 35 23.56 16.76 -12.02
C TYR A 35 23.02 16.49 -13.41
N THR A 36 23.90 16.32 -14.40
CA THR A 36 23.54 15.84 -15.73
C THR A 36 23.52 14.31 -15.76
N ILE A 37 22.38 13.72 -16.10
CA ILE A 37 22.23 12.28 -16.32
C ILE A 37 22.20 12.04 -17.84
N PRO A 38 23.21 11.35 -18.41
CA PRO A 38 23.31 11.18 -19.86
C PRO A 38 22.22 10.28 -20.46
N ALA A 39 21.90 10.52 -21.71
CA ALA A 39 21.06 9.66 -22.53
C ALA A 39 21.62 8.23 -22.58
N GLY A 40 20.72 7.25 -22.56
CA GLY A 40 21.05 5.83 -22.59
C GLY A 40 21.27 5.20 -21.21
N TRP A 41 21.51 5.98 -20.16
CA TRP A 41 21.67 5.45 -18.80
C TRP A 41 20.38 4.80 -18.28
N ILE A 42 20.56 3.77 -17.44
CA ILE A 42 19.47 3.16 -16.68
C ILE A 42 19.46 3.80 -15.29
N VAL A 43 18.34 4.41 -14.94
CA VAL A 43 18.09 4.99 -13.63
C VAL A 43 17.12 4.09 -12.88
N LEU A 44 17.46 3.76 -11.64
CA LEU A 44 16.57 3.09 -10.71
C LEU A 44 15.85 4.17 -9.88
N VAL A 45 14.56 4.36 -10.13
CA VAL A 45 13.71 5.23 -9.32
C VAL A 45 13.20 4.42 -8.14
N VAL A 46 13.38 4.89 -6.91
CA VAL A 46 13.02 4.16 -5.68
C VAL A 46 11.98 4.95 -4.87
N PRO A 47 10.69 5.01 -5.29
CA PRO A 47 9.69 5.81 -4.60
C PRO A 47 9.41 5.32 -3.17
N SER A 48 9.68 4.04 -2.88
CA SER A 48 9.47 3.49 -1.54
C SER A 48 10.31 4.18 -0.47
N LEU A 49 11.42 4.84 -0.82
CA LEU A 49 12.21 5.59 0.16
C LEU A 49 11.42 6.76 0.74
N LEU A 50 10.56 7.40 -0.06
CA LEU A 50 9.72 8.52 0.39
C LEU A 50 8.69 8.08 1.43
N HIS A 51 8.24 6.82 1.35
CA HIS A 51 7.30 6.24 2.31
C HIS A 51 7.89 6.10 3.72
N TYR A 52 9.22 6.09 3.83
CA TYR A 52 9.93 6.00 5.11
C TYR A 52 10.59 7.32 5.55
N ASP A 53 10.37 8.41 4.82
CA ASP A 53 10.98 9.71 5.13
C ASP A 53 10.19 10.42 6.26
N PRO A 54 10.81 10.65 7.43
CA PRO A 54 10.14 11.32 8.55
C PRO A 54 9.76 12.78 8.27
N GLN A 55 10.34 13.41 7.23
CA GLN A 55 9.94 14.74 6.78
C GLN A 55 8.61 14.73 6.02
N ILE A 56 8.20 13.57 5.49
CA ILE A 56 6.96 13.38 4.73
C ILE A 56 5.90 12.69 5.60
N TYR A 57 6.30 11.69 6.39
CA TYR A 57 5.42 10.87 7.21
C TYR A 57 5.90 10.84 8.66
N GLU A 58 5.12 11.39 9.59
CA GLU A 58 5.38 11.29 11.02
C GLU A 58 5.40 9.82 11.47
N GLN A 59 6.42 9.39 12.21
CA GLN A 59 6.56 7.99 12.67
C GLN A 59 6.36 7.00 11.50
N PRO A 60 7.24 7.06 10.47
CA PRO A 60 6.98 6.44 9.17
C PRO A 60 7.05 4.90 9.18
N CYS A 61 7.55 4.30 10.26
CA CYS A 61 7.58 2.86 10.45
C CYS A 61 6.35 2.33 11.18
N GLU A 62 5.48 3.21 11.68
CA GLU A 62 4.26 2.83 12.39
C GLU A 62 3.07 2.76 11.45
N PHE A 63 2.27 1.70 11.62
CA PHE A 63 1.00 1.53 10.92
C PHE A 63 -0.05 2.47 11.53
N ASN A 64 -0.31 3.59 10.87
CA ASN A 64 -1.27 4.59 11.29
C ASN A 64 -2.19 5.02 10.13
N PRO A 65 -3.36 4.39 9.96
CA PRO A 65 -4.33 4.77 8.92
C PRO A 65 -4.83 6.22 9.03
N TRP A 66 -4.91 6.80 10.23
CA TRP A 66 -5.44 8.16 10.42
C TRP A 66 -4.57 9.23 9.76
N ARG A 67 -3.30 8.94 9.44
CA ARG A 67 -2.45 9.87 8.69
C ARG A 67 -2.99 10.20 7.29
N TRP A 68 -3.96 9.43 6.79
CA TRP A 68 -4.61 9.65 5.50
C TRP A 68 -5.95 10.39 5.62
N GLU A 69 -6.38 10.73 6.83
CA GLU A 69 -7.61 11.48 7.05
C GLU A 69 -7.52 12.87 6.40
N GLY A 70 -8.56 13.25 5.65
CA GLY A 70 -8.60 14.51 4.92
C GLY A 70 -7.59 14.64 3.78
N LYS A 71 -6.76 13.63 3.49
CA LYS A 71 -5.82 13.65 2.37
C LYS A 71 -6.51 13.19 1.09
N GLU A 72 -6.65 14.09 0.13
CA GLU A 72 -6.95 13.70 -1.25
C GLU A 72 -5.69 13.16 -1.92
N LEU A 73 -5.59 11.83 -2.00
CA LEU A 73 -4.52 11.20 -2.76
C LEU A 73 -4.89 11.19 -4.23
N LEU A 74 -4.49 12.24 -4.94
CA LEU A 74 -4.42 12.20 -6.39
C LEU A 74 -3.48 11.07 -6.81
N CYS A 75 -3.96 10.19 -7.70
CA CYS A 75 -3.17 9.08 -8.21
C CYS A 75 -1.86 9.63 -8.82
N GLY A 76 -0.71 9.21 -8.29
CA GLY A 76 0.60 9.73 -8.71
C GLY A 76 1.08 10.98 -7.96
N SER A 77 0.58 11.26 -6.75
CA SER A 77 1.17 12.25 -5.85
C SER A 77 2.68 12.04 -5.70
N LYS A 78 3.44 13.14 -5.64
CA LYS A 78 4.90 13.13 -5.45
C LYS A 78 5.31 12.47 -4.13
N THR A 79 4.43 12.43 -3.14
CA THR A 79 4.69 11.86 -1.82
C THR A 79 4.17 10.43 -1.68
N PHE A 80 3.25 9.98 -2.54
CA PHE A 80 2.66 8.65 -2.47
C PHE A 80 2.55 7.98 -3.84
N MET A 81 3.50 7.09 -4.13
CA MET A 81 3.64 6.45 -5.45
C MET A 81 3.56 4.90 -5.38
N ALA A 82 2.61 4.36 -4.61
CA ALA A 82 2.45 2.91 -4.43
C ALA A 82 2.15 2.13 -5.72
N PHE A 83 1.50 2.79 -6.69
CA PHE A 83 1.14 2.20 -7.99
C PHE A 83 1.95 2.79 -9.16
N GLY A 84 3.08 3.44 -8.88
CA GLY A 84 3.81 4.22 -9.87
C GLY A 84 3.12 5.56 -10.18
N GLY A 85 3.39 6.11 -11.36
CA GLY A 85 2.87 7.40 -11.79
C GLY A 85 3.18 7.71 -13.25
N GLY A 86 2.62 8.83 -13.74
CA GLY A 86 2.73 9.25 -15.13
C GLY A 86 1.97 8.33 -16.09
N ALA A 87 2.38 8.32 -17.37
CA ALA A 87 1.74 7.51 -18.41
C ALA A 87 1.81 5.98 -18.19
N ARG A 88 2.64 5.52 -17.23
CA ARG A 88 2.76 4.11 -16.83
C ARG A 88 2.29 3.87 -15.39
N LEU A 89 1.35 4.69 -14.91
CA LEU A 89 0.60 4.38 -13.70
C LEU A 89 -0.03 2.98 -13.84
N CYS A 90 -0.01 2.18 -12.78
CA CYS A 90 -0.56 0.82 -12.81
C CYS A 90 -2.00 0.82 -13.30
N ALA A 91 -2.24 0.17 -14.45
CA ALA A 91 -3.58 0.05 -15.03
C ALA A 91 -4.57 -0.70 -14.11
N GLY A 92 -4.04 -1.54 -13.20
CA GLY A 92 -4.82 -2.28 -12.22
C GLY A 92 -4.99 -1.57 -10.87
N ALA A 93 -4.58 -0.30 -10.71
CA ALA A 93 -4.58 0.38 -9.41
C ALA A 93 -5.98 0.44 -8.78
N GLU A 94 -6.99 0.85 -9.55
CA GLU A 94 -8.37 0.95 -9.06
C GLU A 94 -8.99 -0.43 -8.82
N PHE A 95 -8.72 -1.39 -9.70
CA PHE A 95 -9.16 -2.77 -9.51
C PHE A 95 -8.59 -3.39 -8.23
N ALA A 96 -7.28 -3.21 -7.99
CA ALA A 96 -6.62 -3.69 -6.79
C ALA A 96 -7.19 -3.03 -5.52
N ARG A 97 -7.43 -1.71 -5.55
CA ARG A 97 -8.06 -0.98 -4.44
C ARG A 97 -9.45 -1.50 -4.12
N LEU A 98 -10.28 -1.72 -5.15
CA LEU A 98 -11.62 -2.29 -4.98
C LEU A 98 -11.55 -3.70 -4.40
N GLY A 99 -10.69 -4.56 -4.96
CA GLY A 99 -10.51 -5.93 -4.48
C GLY A 99 -10.07 -5.98 -3.02
N MET A 100 -9.09 -5.15 -2.63
CA MET A 100 -8.66 -5.04 -1.23
C MET A 100 -9.78 -4.52 -0.33
N ALA A 101 -10.58 -3.56 -0.77
CA ALA A 101 -11.68 -3.01 0.01
C ALA A 101 -12.79 -4.05 0.26
N ILE A 102 -13.18 -4.80 -0.79
CA ILE A 102 -14.17 -5.88 -0.69
C ILE A 102 -13.64 -6.99 0.23
N PHE A 103 -12.39 -7.42 0.03
CA PHE A 103 -11.76 -8.44 0.86
C PHE A 103 -11.73 -8.03 2.33
N LEU A 104 -11.23 -6.82 2.63
CA LEU A 104 -11.17 -6.29 4.00
C LEU A 104 -12.56 -6.18 4.62
N HIS A 105 -13.55 -5.72 3.85
CA HIS A 105 -14.93 -5.62 4.33
C HIS A 105 -15.46 -6.98 4.80
N HIS A 106 -15.35 -8.02 3.97
CA HIS A 106 -15.81 -9.36 4.37
C HIS A 106 -14.97 -9.94 5.50
N LEU A 107 -13.65 -9.73 5.46
CA LEU A 107 -12.74 -10.24 6.47
C LEU A 107 -13.12 -9.74 7.87
N VAL A 108 -13.28 -8.42 8.05
CA VAL A 108 -13.48 -7.83 9.38
C VAL A 108 -14.93 -7.87 9.87
N THR A 109 -15.90 -8.03 8.95
CA THR A 109 -17.33 -8.13 9.33
C THR A 109 -17.75 -9.55 9.64
N THR A 110 -17.07 -10.56 9.07
CA THR A 110 -17.45 -11.97 9.19
C THR A 110 -16.53 -12.74 10.12
N TYR A 111 -15.27 -12.32 10.25
CA TYR A 111 -14.26 -13.10 10.97
C TYR A 111 -13.49 -12.27 12.00
N ASP A 112 -13.11 -12.94 13.09
CA ASP A 112 -12.09 -12.49 14.02
C ASP A 112 -10.78 -13.23 13.73
N LEU A 113 -9.68 -12.48 13.64
CA LEU A 113 -8.35 -13.00 13.32
C LEU A 113 -7.39 -12.78 14.49
N SER A 114 -6.64 -13.82 14.84
CA SER A 114 -5.55 -13.71 15.80
C SER A 114 -4.27 -14.35 15.27
N LEU A 115 -3.13 -13.69 15.49
CA LEU A 115 -1.81 -14.22 15.16
C LEU A 115 -1.40 -15.25 16.22
N ILE A 116 -1.07 -16.47 15.78
CA ILE A 116 -0.60 -17.54 16.68
C ILE A 116 0.84 -17.26 17.11
N ASP A 117 1.65 -16.71 16.19
CA ASP A 117 3.04 -16.35 16.46
C ASP A 117 3.47 -15.12 15.66
N LYS A 118 4.39 -14.34 16.24
CA LYS A 118 4.95 -13.14 15.60
C LYS A 118 5.74 -13.56 14.35
N SER A 119 5.43 -12.92 13.22
CA SER A 119 6.24 -12.97 12.00
C SER A 119 6.61 -11.55 11.59
N TYR A 120 7.78 -11.38 10.99
CA TYR A 120 8.29 -10.07 10.59
C TYR A 120 8.26 -9.92 9.08
N ILE A 121 8.00 -8.71 8.59
CA ILE A 121 8.12 -8.40 7.18
C ILE A 121 9.60 -8.16 6.87
N ILE A 122 10.12 -8.89 5.87
CA ILE A 122 11.49 -8.74 5.37
C ILE A 122 11.42 -8.32 3.91
N ARG A 123 12.28 -7.37 3.51
CA ARG A 123 12.47 -6.94 2.13
C ARG A 123 13.74 -7.54 1.55
N ALA A 124 13.62 -8.47 0.59
CA ALA A 124 14.78 -9.10 -0.07
C ALA A 124 14.45 -9.78 -1.43
N PRO A 125 14.45 -9.07 -2.57
CA PRO A 125 14.18 -7.64 -2.77
C PRO A 125 12.67 -7.31 -2.68
N LEU A 126 11.83 -8.33 -2.87
CA LEU A 126 10.38 -8.27 -2.65
C LEU A 126 10.06 -8.43 -1.16
N LEU A 127 8.86 -8.02 -0.77
CA LEU A 127 8.37 -8.30 0.57
C LEU A 127 8.05 -9.79 0.74
N ARG A 128 8.48 -10.33 1.87
CA ARG A 128 8.13 -11.66 2.36
C ARG A 128 8.03 -11.65 3.86
N PHE A 129 7.36 -12.65 4.41
CA PHE A 129 7.39 -12.88 5.85
C PHE A 129 8.63 -13.68 6.24
N SER A 130 9.19 -13.40 7.42
CA SER A 130 10.37 -14.09 7.96
C SER A 130 10.13 -15.58 8.14
N LYS A 131 8.86 -15.96 8.37
CA LYS A 131 8.34 -17.32 8.45
C LYS A 131 6.86 -17.31 8.06
N PRO A 132 6.25 -18.46 7.74
CA PRO A 132 4.82 -18.53 7.45
C PRO A 132 3.98 -17.84 8.53
N ILE A 133 2.98 -17.07 8.11
CA ILE A 133 2.01 -16.49 9.04
C ILE A 133 1.03 -17.60 9.42
N ARG A 134 0.92 -17.89 10.71
CA ARG A 134 -0.13 -18.75 11.24
C ARG A 134 -1.17 -17.88 11.95
N ILE A 135 -2.40 -17.96 11.48
CA ILE A 135 -3.55 -17.25 12.02
C ILE A 135 -4.61 -18.25 12.47
N THR A 136 -5.30 -17.92 13.56
CA THR A 136 -6.59 -18.53 13.91
C THR A 136 -7.68 -17.62 13.39
N ILE A 137 -8.69 -18.23 12.78
CA ILE A 137 -9.88 -17.55 12.26
C ILE A 137 -11.09 -18.14 13.00
N SER A 138 -11.91 -17.27 13.58
CA SER A 138 -13.22 -17.62 14.14
C SER A 138 -14.29 -16.74 13.52
N GLU A 139 -15.54 -17.22 13.47
CA GLU A 139 -16.66 -16.36 13.07
C GLU A 139 -16.82 -15.21 14.07
N ASN A 140 -17.04 -14.01 13.56
CA ASN A 140 -17.32 -12.85 14.39
C ASN A 140 -18.74 -13.01 14.98
N PRO A 141 -18.91 -13.01 16.31
CA PRO A 141 -20.23 -13.18 16.94
C PRO A 141 -21.27 -12.13 16.49
N LEU A 142 -20.81 -10.95 16.08
CA LEU A 142 -21.64 -9.85 15.58
C LEU A 142 -22.14 -10.09 14.13
N SER A 143 -21.54 -11.02 13.40
CA SER A 143 -22.00 -11.40 12.04
C SER A 143 -23.29 -12.23 12.10
N SER A 144 -23.44 -13.05 13.14
CA SER A 144 -24.61 -13.89 13.41
C SER A 144 -25.88 -13.09 13.76
N SER A 145 -25.75 -11.82 14.17
CA SER A 145 -26.91 -10.94 14.43
C SER A 145 -27.46 -10.21 13.20
N HIS A 146 -26.80 -10.32 12.03
CA HIS A 146 -27.24 -9.69 10.78
C HIS A 146 -27.99 -10.62 9.81
N GLN A 147 -28.45 -11.79 10.25
CA GLN A 147 -29.27 -12.70 9.43
C GLN A 147 -30.71 -12.19 9.13
N TYR A 148 -31.07 -10.96 9.50
CA TYR A 148 -32.37 -10.33 9.19
C TYR A 148 -32.28 -9.00 8.42
N ALA A 149 -31.37 -8.90 7.44
CA ALA A 149 -31.40 -7.81 6.45
C ALA A 149 -31.43 -8.31 4.99
N ASN A 150 -31.91 -9.53 4.77
CA ASN A 150 -32.47 -9.96 3.48
C ASN A 150 -33.93 -9.52 3.42
N LEU A 151 -34.19 -8.27 3.06
CA LEU A 151 -35.44 -7.78 2.50
C LEU A 151 -35.11 -6.46 1.82
N PHE A 152 -34.74 -6.54 0.54
CA PHE A 152 -35.00 -5.65 -0.61
C PHE A 152 -33.98 -5.96 -1.71
#